data_AF-A0A192B1A2-F1
#
_entry.id   AF-A0A192B1A2-F1
#
_cell.length_a   1.000
_cell.length_b   1.000
_cell.length_c   1.000
_cell.angle_alpha   90.00
_cell.angle_beta   90.00
_cell.angle_gamma   90.00
#
_symmetry.space_group_name_H-M   'P 1'
#
loop_
_entity.id
_entity.type
_entity.pdbx_description
1 polymer ?
#
loop_
_entity_poly.entity_id
_entity_poly.type
_entity_poly.pdbx_seq_one_letter_code
_entity_poly.pdbx_strand_id
1 'polypeptide(L)' 'MLVDGLAVNEVAHALHLSERTVASHVAHILDKLALGDSAELIGYAVRHGLIDEGSEGVA' A
#
# COMPACT_ATOMS: atom_id res chain seq x y z
N MET A 1 -0.33 -4.05 -5.34
CA MET A 1 0.24 -3.33 -4.16
C MET A 1 -0.53 -3.71 -2.89
N LEU A 2 -0.18 -3.23 -1.68
CA LEU A 2 -0.84 -3.61 -0.41
C LEU A 2 -2.39 -3.50 -0.44
N VAL A 3 -2.89 -2.67 -1.35
CA VAL A 3 -4.30 -2.36 -1.57
C VAL A 3 -5.02 -3.37 -2.49
N ASP A 4 -4.28 -4.21 -3.23
CA ASP A 4 -4.81 -5.36 -4.00
C ASP A 4 -5.02 -6.62 -3.13
N GLY A 5 -4.88 -6.49 -1.80
CA GLY A 5 -4.91 -7.63 -0.88
C GLY A 5 -3.58 -8.40 -0.79
N LEU A 6 -2.51 -7.89 -1.40
CA LEU A 6 -1.17 -8.45 -1.26
C LEU A 6 -0.60 -8.15 0.12
N ALA A 7 -0.02 -9.17 0.75
CA ALA A 7 0.68 -9.01 2.00
C ALA A 7 1.97 -8.17 1.83
N VAL A 8 2.45 -7.58 2.93
CA VAL A 8 3.63 -6.67 2.95
C VAL A 8 4.86 -7.31 2.31
N ASN A 9 5.01 -8.62 2.48
CA ASN A 9 6.08 -9.44 1.90
C ASN A 9 5.96 -9.59 0.36
N GLU A 10 4.75 -9.77 -0.16
CA GLU A 10 4.49 -9.86 -1.60
C GLU A 10 4.75 -8.53 -2.29
N VAL A 11 4.40 -7.42 -1.62
CA VAL A 11 4.70 -6.06 -2.07
C VAL A 11 6.20 -5.79 -2.08
N ALA A 12 6.91 -6.22 -1.04
CA ALA A 12 8.35 -6.11 -0.95
C ALA A 12 9.04 -6.88 -2.09
N HIS A 13 8.58 -8.11 -2.36
CA HIS A 13 9.09 -8.92 -3.46
C HIS A 13 8.82 -8.28 -4.83
N ALA A 14 7.59 -7.82 -5.09
CA ALA A 14 7.22 -7.19 -6.35
C ALA A 14 8.03 -5.89 -6.64
N LEU A 15 8.35 -5.14 -5.59
CA LEU A 15 9.13 -3.90 -5.70
C LEU A 15 10.65 -4.12 -5.56
N HIS A 16 11.13 -5.35 -5.36
CA HIS A 16 12.54 -5.64 -5.04
C HIS A 16 13.06 -4.82 -3.85
N LEU A 17 12.20 -4.56 -2.86
CA LEU A 17 12.49 -3.82 -1.64
C LEU A 17 12.48 -4.75 -0.43
N SER A 18 13.11 -4.32 0.67
CA SER A 18 13.02 -5.07 1.91
C SER A 18 11.64 -4.89 2.56
N GLU A 19 11.13 -5.95 3.21
CA GLU A 19 9.89 -5.89 3.99
C GLU A 19 9.92 -4.76 5.02
N ARG A 20 11.08 -4.55 5.66
CA ARG A 20 11.31 -3.46 6.60
C ARG A 20 11.08 -2.09 5.95
N THR A 21 11.53 -1.90 4.71
CA THR A 21 11.37 -0.63 3.99
C THR A 21 9.91 -0.38 3.64
N VAL A 22 9.19 -1.42 3.20
CA VAL A 22 7.75 -1.33 2.92
C VAL A 22 6.97 -1.03 4.20
N ALA A 23 7.27 -1.74 5.30
CA ALA A 23 6.66 -1.51 6.60
C ALA A 23 6.90 -0.07 7.11
N SER A 24 8.12 0.47 6.96
CA SER A 24 8.40 1.87 7.30
C SER A 24 7.61 2.86 6.44
N HIS A 25 7.45 2.60 5.14
CA HIS A 25 6.63 3.46 4.27
C HIS A 25 5.16 3.42 4.68
N VAL A 26 4.60 2.23 4.94
CA VAL A 26 3.21 2.07 5.41
C VAL A 26 3.02 2.80 6.73
N ALA A 27 3.93 2.65 7.70
CA ALA A 27 3.86 3.35 8.98
C ALA A 27 3.87 4.88 8.80
N HIS A 28 4.71 5.42 7.93
CA HIS A 28 4.72 6.87 7.64
C HIS A 28 3.45 7.34 6.95
N ILE A 29 2.84 6.52 6.09
CA ILE A 29 1.57 6.85 5.43
C ILE A 29 0.43 6.85 6.45
N LEU A 30 0.37 5.83 7.32
CA LEU A 30 -0.59 5.73 8.41
C LEU A 30 -0.50 6.94 9.34
N ASP A 31 0.71 7.32 9.76
CA ASP A 31 0.95 8.50 10.60
C ASP A 31 0.47 9.80 9.94
N LYS A 32 0.83 10.02 8.66
CA LYS A 32 0.41 11.21 7.90
C LYS A 32 -1.10 11.29 7.69
N LEU A 33 -1.79 10.15 7.60
CA LEU A 33 -3.22 10.07 7.39
C LEU A 33 -4.01 9.89 8.69
N ALA A 34 -3.31 9.82 9.84
CA ALA A 34 -3.88 9.53 11.15
C ALA A 34 -4.73 8.24 11.16
N LEU A 35 -4.23 7.19 10.52
CA LEU A 35 -4.88 5.87 10.42
C LEU A 35 -4.18 4.86 11.35
N GLY A 36 -4.95 3.96 11.95
CA GLY A 36 -4.50 3.00 12.96
C GLY A 36 -3.89 1.73 12.37
N ASP A 37 -4.35 1.28 11.20
CA ASP A 37 -3.84 0.06 10.59
C ASP A 37 -3.93 0.04 9.05
N SER A 38 -3.32 -0.99 8.46
CA SER A 38 -3.32 -1.21 7.01
C SER A 38 -4.73 -1.42 6.44
N ALA A 39 -5.69 -1.95 7.20
CA ALA A 39 -7.07 -2.13 6.74
C ALA A 39 -7.80 -0.79 6.62
N GLU A 40 -7.57 0.14 7.56
CA GLU A 40 -8.04 1.52 7.47
C GLU A 40 -7.40 2.25 6.30
N LEU A 41 -6.11 2.00 6.03
CA LEU A 41 -5.42 2.53 4.85
C LEU A 41 -6.02 2.03 3.54
N ILE A 42 -6.36 0.74 3.45
CA ILE A 42 -7.06 0.17 2.30
C ILE A 42 -8.44 0.81 2.15
N GLY A 43 -9.22 0.88 3.23
CA GLY A 43 -10.53 1.53 3.22
C GLY A 43 -10.47 3.01 2.85
N TYR A 44 -9.41 3.72 3.28
CA TYR A 44 -9.13 5.09 2.87
C TYR A 44 -8.85 5.17 1.38
N ALA A 45 -7.98 4.30 0.84
CA ALA A 45 -7.65 4.27 -0.57
C ALA A 45 -8.89 4.00 -1.45
N VAL A 46 -9.78 3.08 -1.05
CA VAL A 46 -11.05 2.81 -1.73
C VAL A 46 -11.94 4.07 -1.73
N ARG A 47 -12.17 4.66 -0.56
CA ARG A 47 -13.05 5.83 -0.41
C ARG A 47 -12.58 7.05 -1.19
N HIS A 48 -11.26 7.21 -1.32
CA HIS A 48 -10.66 8.33 -2.01
C HIS A 48 -10.35 8.05 -3.49
N GLY A 49 -10.67 6.86 -4.01
CA GLY A 49 -10.39 6.49 -5.40
C GLY A 49 -8.90 6.47 -5.74
N LEU A 50 -8.04 6.20 -4.74
CA LEU A 50 -6.58 6.14 -4.89
C LEU A 50 -6.09 4.79 -5.43
N ILE A 51 -7.02 3.84 -5.56
CA ILE A 51 -6.81 2.54 -6.19
C ILE A 51 -7.43 2.62 -7.57
N ASP A 52 -6.58 2.57 -8.57
CA ASP A 52 -6.95 2.30 -9.95
C ASP A 52 -6.75 0.81 -10.16
N GLU A 53 -7.80 0.07 -10.50
CA GLU A 53 -7.75 -1.39 -10.75
C GLU A 53 -6.89 -1.78 -11.98
N GLY A 54 -6.05 -0.88 -12.53
CA GLY A 54 -5.28 -1.18 -13.73
C GLY A 54 -4.21 -0.17 -14.10
N SER A 55 -3.12 -0.11 -13.34
CA SER A 55 -1.83 0.38 -13.88
C SER A 55 -0.85 -0.77 -14.09
N GLU A 56 -1.24 -1.69 -14.98
CA GLU A 56 -0.27 -2.34 -15.87
C GLU A 56 0.33 -1.24 -16.77
N GLY A 57 1.66 -1.19 -16.85
CA GLY A 57 2.33 -0.19 -17.66
C GLY A 57 1.98 -0.30 -19.15
N VAL A 58 1.52 0.80 -19.75
CA VAL A 58 1.72 1.10 -21.18
C VAL A 58 1.76 2.63 -21.40
N ALA A 59 2.98 3.16 -21.52
CA ALA A 59 3.33 4.21 -22.46
C ALA A 59 4.79 3.99 -22.90
#